data_AF-A0A2D7PFY4-F1
#
_entry.id   AF-A0A2D7PFY4-F1
#
_cell.length_a   1.000
_cell.length_b   1.000
_cell.length_c   1.000
_cell.angle_alpha   90.00
_cell.angle_beta   90.00
_cell.angle_gamma   90.00
#
_symmetry.space_group_name_H-M   'P 1'
#
loop_
_entity.id
_entity.type
_entity.pdbx_description
1 polymer ?
#
loop_
_entity_poly.entity_id
_entity_poly.type
_entity_poly.pdbx_seq_one_letter_code
_entity_poly.pdbx_strand_id
1 'polypeptide(L)' 'MEITPYIVWNLFITLVLAPLLYSIRQNSTELKRQDILINKTREEIAKEYVTKQELRVDMTDLVDRLEKLDEKIDKLFDMR' A
#
# COMPACT_ATOMS: atom_id res chain seq x y z
N MET A 1 33.58 -48.32 -10.51
CA MET A 1 32.57 -47.64 -11.34
C MET A 1 33.32 -46.65 -12.20
N GLU A 2 33.35 -46.83 -13.51
CA GLU A 2 34.06 -45.90 -14.40
C GLU A 2 33.26 -44.61 -14.50
N ILE A 3 33.90 -43.47 -14.23
CA ILE A 3 33.26 -42.17 -14.40
C ILE A 3 33.21 -41.89 -15.90
N THR A 4 32.03 -42.09 -16.49
CA THR A 4 31.81 -41.77 -17.89
C THR A 4 31.57 -40.26 -18.06
N PRO A 5 31.98 -39.66 -19.20
CA PRO A 5 31.71 -38.24 -19.48
C PRO A 5 30.23 -37.85 -19.36
N TYR A 6 29.32 -38.78 -19.65
CA TYR A 6 27.89 -38.60 -19.49
C TYR A 6 27.46 -38.34 -18.04
N ILE A 7 28.03 -39.06 -17.07
CA ILE A 7 27.74 -38.87 -15.64
C ILE A 7 28.21 -37.49 -15.17
N VAL A 8 29.39 -37.07 -15.60
CA VAL A 8 29.94 -35.74 -15.28
C VAL A 8 29.05 -34.63 -15.83
N TRP A 9 28.58 -34.79 -17.07
CA TRP A 9 27.70 -33.81 -17.71
C TRP A 9 26.36 -33.65 -17.01
N ASN A 10 25.71 -34.76 -16.64
CA ASN A 10 24.45 -34.71 -15.89
C ASN A 10 24.61 -34.11 -14.50
N LEU A 11 25.71 -34.41 -13.81
CA LEU A 11 26.02 -33.80 -12.52
C LEU A 11 26.18 -32.28 -12.64
N PHE A 12 26.90 -31.82 -13.67
CA PHE A 12 27.08 -30.40 -13.94
C PHE A 12 25.75 -29.69 -14.24
N ILE A 13 24.93 -30.25 -15.14
CA ILE A 13 23.61 -29.68 -15.47
C ILE A 13 22.74 -29.60 -14.21
N THR A 14 22.71 -30.67 -13.40
CA THR A 14 21.90 -30.70 -12.18
C THR A 14 22.35 -29.66 -11.17
N LEU A 15 23.67 -29.50 -10.98
CA LEU A 15 24.25 -28.49 -10.10
C LEU A 15 23.95 -27.05 -10.53
N VAL A 16 23.73 -26.82 -11.83
CA VAL A 16 23.36 -25.49 -12.35
C VAL A 16 21.84 -25.29 -12.32
N LEU A 17 21.05 -26.27 -12.79
CA LEU A 17 19.60 -26.15 -12.87
C LEU A 17 18.93 -26.14 -11.50
N ALA A 18 19.42 -26.93 -10.53
CA ALA A 18 18.82 -26.97 -9.20
C ALA A 18 18.78 -25.60 -8.49
N PRO A 19 19.90 -24.84 -8.37
CA PRO A 19 19.85 -23.52 -7.75
C PRO A 19 19.08 -22.50 -8.59
N LEU A 20 19.08 -22.61 -9.93
CA LEU A 20 18.29 -21.74 -10.79
C LEU A 20 16.78 -21.92 -10.55
N LEU A 21 16.31 -23.17 -10.52
CA LEU A 21 14.90 -23.47 -10.25
C LEU A 21 14.49 -23.04 -8.84
N TYR A 22 15.37 -23.25 -7.85
CA TYR A 22 15.15 -22.78 -6.48
C TYR A 22 15.03 -21.25 -6.42
N SER A 23 15.93 -20.53 -7.08
CA SER A 23 15.90 -19.06 -7.14
C SER A 23 14.63 -18.53 -7.80
N ILE A 24 14.21 -19.12 -8.93
CA ILE A 24 12.94 -18.77 -9.59
C ILE A 24 11.75 -18.97 -8.65
N ARG A 25 11.69 -20.09 -7.93
CA ARG A 25 10.61 -20.37 -6.98
C ARG A 25 10.60 -19.35 -5.83
N GLN A 26 11.77 -19.00 -5.29
CA GLN A 26 11.90 -18.00 -4.24
C GLN A 26 11.43 -16.62 -4.73
N ASN A 27 11.91 -16.18 -5.90
CA ASN A 27 11.51 -14.91 -6.49
C ASN A 27 10.01 -14.86 -6.81
N SER A 28 9.42 -15.94 -7.33
CA SER A 28 7.98 -16.01 -7.57
C SER A 28 7.16 -15.89 -6.29
N THR A 29 7.65 -16.43 -5.18
CA THR A 29 7.00 -16.30 -3.87
C THR A 29 7.09 -14.86 -3.35
N GLU A 30 8.26 -14.23 -3.50
CA GLU A 30 8.47 -12.83 -3.11
C GLU A 30 7.63 -11.85 -3.95
N LEU A 31 7.49 -12.08 -5.26
CA LEU A 31 6.63 -11.27 -6.12
C LEU A 31 5.18 -11.27 -5.62
N LYS A 32 4.62 -12.44 -5.28
CA LYS A 32 3.26 -12.53 -4.73
C LYS A 32 3.13 -11.78 -3.40
N ARG A 33 4.16 -11.83 -2.54
CA ARG A 33 4.18 -11.08 -1.28
C ARG A 33 4.20 -9.58 -1.53
N GLN A 34 5.02 -9.12 -2.47
CA GLN A 34 5.10 -7.70 -2.85
C GLN A 34 3.78 -7.20 -3.45
N ASP A 35 3.12 -7.99 -4.30
CA ASP A 35 1.80 -7.65 -4.83
C ASP A 35 0.78 -7.41 -3.72
N ILE A 36 0.76 -8.27 -2.70
CA ILE A 36 -0.11 -8.11 -1.53
C ILE A 36 0.24 -6.82 -0.77
N LEU A 37 1.53 -6.57 -0.52
CA LEU A 37 1.97 -5.39 0.22
C LEU A 37 1.59 -4.10 -0.52
N ILE A 38 1.80 -4.04 -1.83
CA ILE A 38 1.42 -2.87 -2.65
C ILE A 38 -0.09 -2.65 -2.60
N ASN A 39 -0.89 -3.71 -2.72
CA ASN A 39 -2.34 -3.58 -2.62
C ASN A 39 -2.78 -3.07 -1.24
N LYS A 40 -2.17 -3.57 -0.15
CA LYS A 40 -2.42 -3.05 1.20
C LYS A 40 -2.00 -1.59 1.35
N THR A 41 -0.82 -1.20 0.86
CA THR A 41 -0.37 0.19 0.88
C THR A 41 -1.29 1.10 0.09
N ARG A 42 -1.81 0.66 -1.07
CA ARG A 42 -2.83 1.40 -1.83
C ARG A 42 -4.12 1.59 -1.02
N GLU A 43 -4.57 0.55 -0.34
CA GLU A 43 -5.77 0.61 0.51
C GLU A 43 -5.59 1.55 1.70
N GLU A 44 -4.47 1.45 2.42
CA GLU A 44 -4.14 2.31 3.56
C GLU A 44 -4.01 3.78 3.16
N ILE A 45 -3.29 4.05 2.06
CA ILE A 45 -3.17 5.39 1.51
C ILE A 45 -4.56 5.94 1.16
N ALA A 46 -5.39 5.18 0.44
CA ALA A 46 -6.73 5.63 0.08
C ALA A 46 -7.56 6.01 1.30
N LYS A 47 -7.51 5.22 2.38
CA LYS A 47 -8.18 5.54 3.65
C LYS A 47 -7.70 6.87 4.23
N GLU A 48 -6.38 7.07 4.34
CA GLU A 48 -5.83 8.30 4.92
C GLU A 48 -6.24 9.56 4.14
N TYR A 49 -6.20 9.51 2.80
CA TYR A 49 -6.61 10.64 1.95
C TYR A 49 -8.11 10.91 2.03
N VAL A 50 -8.95 9.86 2.07
CA VAL A 50 -10.41 10.00 2.24
C VAL A 50 -10.73 10.65 3.59
N THR A 51 -10.11 10.20 4.69
CA THR A 51 -10.33 10.79 6.02
C THR A 51 -9.89 12.26 6.09
N LYS A 52 -8.78 12.63 5.44
CA LYS A 52 -8.37 14.05 5.33
C LYS A 52 -9.39 14.90 4.58
N GLN A 53 -10.00 14.35 3.53
CA GLN A 53 -11.05 15.04 2.77
C GLN A 53 -12.32 15.21 3.61
N GLU A 54 -12.77 14.15 4.28
CA GLU A 54 -13.93 14.19 5.19
C GLU A 54 -13.72 15.22 6.31
N LEU A 55 -12.57 15.18 6.98
CA LEU A 55 -12.23 16.16 8.03
C LEU A 55 -12.25 17.61 7.52
N ARG A 56 -11.78 17.85 6.29
CA ARG A 56 -11.80 19.19 5.69
C ARG A 56 -13.23 19.66 5.41
N VAL A 57 -14.10 18.76 4.93
CA VAL A 57 -15.52 19.05 4.72
C VAL A 57 -16.17 19.40 6.07
N ASP A 58 -15.98 18.56 7.08
CA ASP A 58 -16.53 18.77 8.42
C ASP A 58 -16.05 20.10 9.04
N MET A 59 -14.78 20.46 8.87
CA MET A 59 -14.24 21.73 9.34
C MET A 59 -14.86 22.93 8.62
N THR A 60 -15.15 22.80 7.33
CA THR A 60 -15.83 23.87 6.56
C THR A 60 -17.25 24.05 7.09
N ASP A 61 -17.98 22.95 7.29
CA ASP A 61 -19.32 22.97 7.89
C ASP A 61 -19.35 23.58 9.30
N LEU A 62 -18.31 23.35 10.10
CA LEU A 62 -18.16 23.97 11.42
C LEU A 62 -17.94 25.48 11.33
N VAL A 63 -17.07 25.94 10.43
CA VAL A 63 -16.81 27.37 10.21
C VAL A 63 -18.10 28.07 9.77
N ASP A 64 -18.83 27.51 8.80
CA ASP A 64 -20.11 28.06 8.34
C ASP A 64 -21.14 28.18 9.48
N ARG A 65 -21.15 27.23 10.41
CA ARG A 65 -22.02 27.28 11.60
C ARG A 65 -21.58 28.35 12.59
N LEU A 66 -20.27 28.54 12.77
CA LEU A 66 -19.72 29.59 13.62
C LEU A 66 -20.03 30.97 13.05
N GLU A 67 -19.87 31.19 11.74
CA GLU A 67 -20.24 32.44 11.07
C GLU A 67 -21.73 32.75 11.25
N LYS A 68 -22.61 31.76 11.09
CA LYS A 68 -24.05 31.94 11.37
C LYS A 68 -24.36 32.26 12.83
N LEU A 69 -23.53 31.81 13.78
CA LEU A 69 -23.67 32.17 15.19
C LEU A 69 -23.18 33.60 15.42
N ASP A 70 -22.07 33.99 14.81
CA ASP A 70 -21.51 35.34 14.85
C ASP A 70 -22.53 36.37 14.33
N GLU A 71 -23.11 36.15 13.15
CA GLU A 71 -24.16 37.01 12.60
C GLU A 71 -25.39 37.14 13.52
N LYS A 72 -25.75 36.08 14.24
CA LYS A 72 -26.87 36.11 15.20
C LYS A 72 -26.51 36.92 16.43
N ILE A 73 -25.27 36.80 16.90
CA ILE A 73 -24.75 37.55 18.03
C ILE A 73 -24.72 39.04 17.69
N ASP A 74 -24.19 39.41 16.52
CA ASP A 74 -24.16 40.80 16.05
C ASP A 74 -25.57 41.42 16.00
N LYS A 75 -26.55 40.69 15.44
CA LYS A 75 -27.96 41.15 15.42
C LYS A 75 -28.54 41.37 16.81
N LEU A 76 -28.14 40.58 17.81
CA LEU A 76 -28.60 40.76 19.20
C LEU A 76 -27.99 42.00 19.85
N PHE A 77 -26.74 42.34 19.50
CA PHE A 77 -26.07 43.52 20.02
C PHE A 77 -26.49 44.82 19.32
N ASP A 78 -26.77 44.79 18.01
CA ASP A 78 -27.28 45.93 17.25
C ASP A 78 -28.72 46.34 17.62
N MET A 79 -29.48 45.45 18.26
CA MET A 79 -30.83 45.73 18.76
C MET A 79 -30.86 46.45 20.13
N ARG A 80 -29.70 46.77 20.72
CA ARG A 80 -29.57 47.55 21.96
C ARG A 80 -29.17 49.00 21.70
#